data_AF-A0A810Q8G1-F1
#
_entry.id   AF-A0A810Q8G1-F1
#
_cell.length_a   1.000
_cell.length_b   1.000
_cell.length_c   1.000
_cell.angle_alpha   90.00
_cell.angle_beta   90.00
_cell.angle_gamma   90.00
#
_symmetry.space_group_name_H-M   'P 1'
#
loop_
_entity.id
_entity.type
_entity.pdbx_description
1 polymer ?
#
loop_
_entity_poly.entity_id
_entity_poly.type
_entity_poly.pdbx_seq_one_letter_code
_entity_poly.pdbx_strand_id
1 'polypeptide(L)'
;MEEQILKQLAQPLLAWYDIHRRILPWREEVSPYRTWVSEIMLQQTRVAAVLPYFQRFMEAFPTVEALAQADTERLMKLWEGLGYYSRARNLQKAARILTEQYGGRFPETYRELTALPGIGDYTAGAILSIAFGQAVPAVDGNVLRLAARITGSRLDVLDAKNRKIFRSWMAAAMSQERPGAYNQALMDLGATVCLPSGAPLCGDCPAGDFCIARQEGCQARLPVRSPKREKRTEHLTVFLLRRGAAAALRQRPDTGLLAGLWEYPHVPGTLTEAEAARQLQMWGVNPTKWRKKLSARHIFTHVRWEMTGYVVEVDGLGPGDWLWAEAQQRERLAIPSAFEKFTAELKEGE
;
A
#
# COMPACT_ATOMS: atom_id res chain seq x y z
N MET A 1 19.96 -8.78 -26.61
CA MET A 1 18.92 -8.87 -27.65
C MET A 1 17.65 -8.15 -27.20
N GLU A 2 17.25 -8.40 -25.96
CA GLU A 2 16.12 -7.86 -25.21
C GLU A 2 16.09 -6.33 -25.20
N GLU A 3 17.23 -5.68 -24.94
CA GLU A 3 17.34 -4.22 -24.99
C GLU A 3 16.98 -3.65 -26.36
N GLN A 4 17.40 -4.33 -27.43
CA GLN A 4 17.14 -3.87 -28.80
C GLN A 4 15.67 -3.99 -29.17
N ILE A 5 14.96 -5.00 -28.64
CA ILE A 5 13.52 -5.14 -28.80
C ILE A 5 12.80 -4.03 -28.04
N LEU A 6 13.19 -3.78 -26.78
CA LEU A 6 12.55 -2.75 -25.96
C LEU A 6 12.78 -1.33 -26.48
N LYS A 7 13.93 -1.05 -27.13
CA LYS A 7 14.19 0.26 -27.77
C LYS A 7 13.16 0.62 -28.84
N GLN A 8 12.49 -0.35 -29.46
CA GLN A 8 11.42 -0.10 -30.44
C GLN A 8 10.15 0.48 -29.79
N LEU A 9 10.02 0.39 -28.46
CA LEU A 9 8.81 0.78 -27.74
C LEU A 9 8.66 2.30 -27.58
N ALA A 10 9.77 3.05 -27.46
CA ALA A 10 9.73 4.45 -27.01
C ALA A 10 8.78 5.34 -27.83
N GLN A 11 8.94 5.36 -29.15
CA GLN A 11 8.10 6.17 -30.04
C GLN A 11 6.62 5.73 -30.07
N PRO A 12 6.28 4.46 -30.38
CA PRO A 12 4.88 4.05 -30.44
C PRO A 12 4.19 4.12 -29.07
N LEU A 13 4.90 3.90 -27.97
CA LEU A 13 4.35 4.04 -26.63
C LEU A 13 3.99 5.49 -26.30
N LEU A 14 4.86 6.44 -26.64
CA LEU A 14 4.61 7.86 -26.39
C LEU A 14 3.45 8.38 -27.26
N ALA A 15 3.39 7.99 -28.54
CA ALA A 15 2.27 8.31 -29.41
C ALA A 15 0.94 7.76 -28.87
N TRP A 16 0.94 6.50 -28.39
CA TRP A 16 -0.22 5.92 -27.72
C TRP A 16 -0.59 6.70 -26.45
N TYR A 17 0.40 7.09 -25.65
CA TYR A 17 0.17 7.82 -24.41
C TYR A 17 -0.45 9.20 -24.63
N ASP A 18 -0.05 9.91 -25.68
CA ASP A 18 -0.58 11.24 -26.00
C ASP A 18 -2.10 11.21 -26.28
N ILE A 19 -2.62 10.08 -26.74
CA ILE A 19 -4.05 9.88 -27.03
C ILE A 19 -4.78 9.24 -25.83
N HIS A 20 -4.14 8.30 -25.15
CA HIS A 20 -4.81 7.40 -24.19
C HIS A 20 -4.47 7.66 -22.71
N ARG A 21 -3.63 8.66 -22.40
CA ARG A 21 -3.25 8.96 -21.00
C ARG A 21 -4.46 9.15 -20.11
N ARG A 22 -4.38 8.60 -18.91
CA ARG A 22 -5.39 8.86 -17.87
C ARG A 22 -5.20 10.25 -17.29
N ILE A 23 -6.30 11.00 -17.19
CA ILE A 23 -6.37 12.28 -16.48
C ILE A 23 -6.48 11.97 -14.99
N LEU A 24 -5.48 12.39 -14.21
CA LEU A 24 -5.37 12.10 -12.78
C LEU A 24 -4.91 13.35 -12.01
N PRO A 25 -5.41 13.60 -10.79
CA PRO A 25 -5.11 14.83 -10.06
C PRO A 25 -3.61 15.13 -9.87
N TRP A 26 -2.80 14.08 -9.66
CA TRP A 26 -1.34 14.18 -9.52
C TRP A 26 -0.57 14.29 -10.84
N ARG A 27 -1.25 14.16 -11.98
CA ARG A 27 -0.67 14.35 -13.32
C ARG A 27 -1.06 15.68 -13.97
N GLU A 28 -2.18 16.25 -13.58
CA GLU A 28 -2.61 17.57 -14.06
C GLU A 28 -1.87 18.70 -13.33
N GLU A 29 -1.61 18.50 -12.03
CA GLU A 29 -0.77 19.39 -11.23
C GLU A 29 0.49 18.62 -10.81
N VAL A 30 1.54 18.71 -11.62
CA VAL A 30 2.80 17.99 -11.38
C VAL A 30 3.67 18.77 -10.41
N SER A 31 4.06 18.11 -9.31
CA SER A 31 5.15 18.56 -8.45
C SER A 31 5.86 17.34 -7.83
N PRO A 32 7.12 17.48 -7.36
CA PRO A 32 7.80 16.40 -6.64
C PRO A 32 6.98 15.86 -5.47
N TYR A 33 6.36 16.76 -4.69
CA TYR A 33 5.54 16.38 -3.54
C TYR A 33 4.29 15.59 -3.95
N ARG A 34 3.51 16.08 -4.92
CA ARG A 34 2.28 15.41 -5.38
C ARG A 34 2.58 14.06 -6.02
N THR A 35 3.63 14.00 -6.85
CA THR A 35 4.14 12.77 -7.44
C THR A 35 4.52 11.78 -6.36
N TRP A 36 5.32 12.21 -5.37
CA TRP A 36 5.75 11.33 -4.28
C TRP A 36 4.57 10.78 -3.48
N VAL A 37 3.63 11.62 -3.05
CA VAL A 37 2.45 11.18 -2.28
C VAL A 37 1.61 10.20 -3.10
N SER A 38 1.32 10.50 -4.38
CA SER A 38 0.54 9.59 -5.22
C SER A 38 1.23 8.26 -5.42
N GLU A 39 2.54 8.26 -5.68
CA GLU A 39 3.31 7.04 -5.91
C GLU A 39 3.37 6.16 -4.66
N ILE A 40 3.50 6.76 -3.48
CA ILE A 40 3.44 6.01 -2.21
C ILE A 40 2.05 5.42 -1.98
N MET A 41 0.98 6.18 -2.24
CA MET A 41 -0.40 5.66 -2.14
C MET A 41 -0.68 4.53 -3.12
N LEU A 42 -0.15 4.59 -4.35
CA LEU A 42 -0.36 3.59 -5.40
C LEU A 42 0.41 2.28 -5.19
N GLN A 43 1.35 2.23 -4.22
CA GLN A 43 2.05 0.98 -3.88
C GLN A 43 1.06 -0.10 -3.42
N GLN A 44 0.79 -1.07 -4.29
CA GLN A 44 -0.16 -2.15 -4.04
C GLN A 44 -1.61 -1.68 -3.79
N THR A 45 -1.98 -0.51 -4.32
CA THR A 45 -3.35 0.03 -4.24
C THR A 45 -3.79 0.48 -5.62
N ARG A 46 -5.05 0.22 -5.98
CA ARG A 46 -5.60 0.58 -7.29
C ARG A 46 -5.90 2.09 -7.35
N VAL A 47 -5.73 2.69 -8.54
CA VAL A 47 -5.98 4.13 -8.77
C VAL A 47 -7.35 4.58 -8.28
N ALA A 48 -8.42 3.84 -8.60
CA ALA A 48 -9.79 4.19 -8.18
C ALA A 48 -9.95 4.28 -6.66
N ALA A 49 -9.25 3.43 -5.91
CA ALA A 49 -9.25 3.49 -4.45
C ALA A 49 -8.41 4.67 -3.92
N VAL A 50 -7.34 5.07 -4.62
CA VAL A 50 -6.43 6.16 -4.19
C VAL A 50 -7.04 7.54 -4.41
N LEU A 51 -7.81 7.76 -5.48
CA LEU A 51 -8.35 9.08 -5.85
C LEU A 51 -8.97 9.87 -4.67
N PRO A 52 -9.96 9.34 -3.92
CA PRO A 52 -10.58 10.08 -2.83
C PRO A 52 -9.63 10.30 -1.63
N TYR A 53 -8.63 9.42 -1.45
CA TYR A 53 -7.63 9.60 -0.39
C TYR A 53 -6.63 10.68 -0.76
N PHE A 54 -6.15 10.69 -1.99
CA PHE A 54 -5.21 11.70 -2.47
C PHE A 54 -5.80 13.10 -2.34
N GLN A 55 -7.06 13.30 -2.73
CA GLN A 55 -7.76 14.59 -2.60
C GLN A 55 -7.79 15.08 -1.15
N ARG A 56 -8.37 14.30 -0.23
CA ARG A 56 -8.43 14.67 1.20
C ARG A 56 -7.04 14.87 1.83
N PHE A 57 -6.06 14.08 1.39
CA PHE A 57 -4.70 14.18 1.89
C PHE A 57 -4.04 15.47 1.44
N MET A 58 -4.18 15.85 0.17
CA MET A 58 -3.62 17.10 -0.36
C MET A 58 -4.33 18.33 0.21
N GLU A 59 -5.62 18.24 0.54
CA GLU A 59 -6.36 19.29 1.26
C GLU A 59 -5.82 19.48 2.68
N ALA A 60 -5.57 18.39 3.41
CA ALA A 60 -5.08 18.44 4.78
C ALA A 60 -3.59 18.81 4.87
N PHE A 61 -2.78 18.30 3.94
CA PHE A 61 -1.33 18.43 3.88
C PHE A 61 -0.91 18.89 2.48
N PRO A 62 -1.07 20.19 2.16
CA PRO A 62 -0.80 20.69 0.81
C PRO A 62 0.70 20.74 0.47
N THR A 63 1.58 20.73 1.47
CA THR A 63 3.04 20.83 1.30
C THR A 63 3.81 19.80 2.12
N VAL A 64 5.10 19.65 1.83
CA VAL A 64 6.02 18.78 2.57
C VAL A 64 6.08 19.20 4.04
N GLU A 65 6.14 20.50 4.32
CA GLU A 65 6.19 21.08 5.66
C GLU A 65 4.90 20.80 6.44
N ALA A 66 3.74 20.95 5.79
CA ALA A 66 2.45 20.64 6.40
C ALA A 66 2.37 19.16 6.81
N LEU A 67 2.90 18.25 5.98
CA LEU A 67 3.00 16.83 6.32
C LEU A 67 4.02 16.56 7.43
N ALA A 68 5.17 17.23 7.42
CA ALA A 68 6.22 17.07 8.42
C ALA A 68 5.74 17.45 9.83
N GLN A 69 4.98 18.54 9.92
CA GLN A 69 4.40 19.10 11.15
C GLN A 69 3.08 18.43 11.57
N ALA A 70 2.49 17.60 10.71
CA ALA A 70 1.22 16.94 11.00
C ALA A 70 1.29 16.10 12.28
N ASP A 71 0.21 16.09 13.05
CA ASP A 71 -0.01 15.09 14.08
C ASP A 71 -0.07 13.68 13.44
N THR A 72 0.69 12.76 14.02
CA THR A 72 0.75 11.35 13.59
C THR A 72 -0.63 10.70 13.64
N GLU A 73 -1.47 11.01 14.64
CA GLU A 73 -2.82 10.44 14.74
C GLU A 73 -3.71 10.90 13.59
N ARG A 74 -3.71 12.21 13.30
CA ARG A 74 -4.41 12.78 12.15
C ARG A 74 -3.94 12.17 10.83
N LEU A 75 -2.64 11.97 10.67
CA LEU A 75 -2.08 11.30 9.50
C LEU A 75 -2.57 9.84 9.37
N MET A 76 -2.49 9.06 10.46
CA MET A 76 -2.96 7.67 10.43
C MET A 76 -4.45 7.59 10.12
N LYS A 77 -5.24 8.56 10.61
CA LYS A 77 -6.67 8.63 10.34
C LYS A 77 -6.96 8.92 8.86
N LEU A 78 -6.25 9.87 8.25
CA LEU A 78 -6.39 10.14 6.81
C LEU A 78 -5.94 8.96 5.94
N TRP A 79 -5.05 8.11 6.45
CA TRP A 79 -4.58 6.89 5.78
C TRP A 79 -5.42 5.63 6.07
N GLU A 80 -6.38 5.72 7.00
CA GLU A 80 -7.20 4.60 7.44
C GLU A 80 -7.90 3.95 6.25
N GLY A 81 -7.71 2.64 6.06
CA GLY A 81 -8.31 1.88 4.97
C GLY A 81 -7.44 1.71 3.72
N LEU A 82 -6.38 2.52 3.52
CA LEU A 82 -5.43 2.31 2.41
C LEU A 82 -4.51 1.09 2.62
N GLY A 83 -4.38 0.64 3.87
CA GLY A 83 -3.48 -0.45 4.25
C GLY A 83 -1.99 -0.05 4.16
N TYR A 84 -1.11 -0.97 4.56
CA TYR A 84 0.35 -0.75 4.60
C TYR A 84 0.75 0.56 5.29
N TYR A 85 0.31 0.75 6.53
CA TYR A 85 0.46 1.99 7.31
C TYR A 85 1.92 2.43 7.57
N SER A 86 2.88 1.51 7.40
CA SER A 86 4.31 1.89 7.39
C SER A 86 4.63 2.89 6.28
N ARG A 87 3.86 2.90 5.17
CA ARG A 87 3.99 3.90 4.11
C ARG A 87 3.74 5.32 4.63
N ALA A 88 2.62 5.54 5.31
CA ALA A 88 2.29 6.85 5.90
C ALA A 88 3.36 7.31 6.90
N ARG A 89 3.82 6.41 7.78
CA ARG A 89 4.87 6.72 8.75
C ARG A 89 6.20 7.08 8.07
N ASN A 90 6.60 6.32 7.06
CA ASN A 90 7.82 6.61 6.31
C ASN A 90 7.69 7.91 5.51
N LEU A 91 6.51 8.19 4.95
CA LEU A 91 6.19 9.45 4.29
C LEU A 91 6.41 10.63 5.24
N GLN A 92 5.86 10.59 6.46
CA GLN A 92 6.06 11.65 7.44
C GLN A 92 7.53 11.78 7.89
N LYS A 93 8.22 10.66 8.14
CA LYS A 93 9.64 10.66 8.50
C LYS A 93 10.49 11.30 7.40
N ALA A 94 10.26 10.93 6.15
CA ALA A 94 10.93 11.53 5.01
C ALA A 94 10.57 13.01 4.82
N ALA A 95 9.31 13.41 5.07
CA ALA A 95 8.90 14.81 5.03
C ALA A 95 9.66 15.66 6.06
N ARG A 96 9.83 15.16 7.29
CA ARG A 96 10.64 15.82 8.32
C ARG A 96 12.10 15.98 7.87
N ILE A 97 12.71 14.93 7.33
CA ILE A 97 14.08 14.99 6.78
C ILE A 97 14.18 16.02 5.65
N LEU A 98 13.21 16.06 4.73
CA LEU A 98 13.15 17.03 3.64
C LEU A 98 13.06 18.47 4.16
N THR A 99 12.21 18.72 5.15
CA THR A 99 12.09 20.04 5.77
C THR A 99 13.36 20.45 6.51
N GLU A 100 13.93 19.55 7.33
CA GLU A 100 15.07 19.85 8.20
C GLU A 100 16.40 19.96 7.43
N GLN A 101 16.64 19.08 6.46
CA GLN A 101 17.94 18.96 5.78
C GLN A 101 17.96 19.56 4.37
N TYR A 102 16.81 19.63 3.70
CA TYR A 102 16.69 20.08 2.32
C TYR A 102 15.82 21.34 2.17
N GLY A 103 15.42 21.97 3.28
CA GLY A 103 14.61 23.19 3.28
C GLY A 103 13.25 23.03 2.58
N GLY A 104 12.65 21.83 2.68
CA GLY A 104 11.38 21.50 2.05
C GLY A 104 11.47 21.08 0.59
N ARG A 105 12.65 21.11 -0.01
CA ARG A 105 12.87 20.75 -1.41
C ARG A 105 13.24 19.28 -1.55
N PHE A 106 12.79 18.64 -2.63
CA PHE A 106 13.22 17.29 -2.95
C PHE A 106 14.63 17.29 -3.55
N PRO A 107 15.53 16.39 -3.11
CA PRO A 107 16.79 16.22 -3.79
C PRO A 107 16.60 15.67 -5.20
N GLU A 108 17.47 16.10 -6.10
CA GLU A 108 17.39 15.78 -7.53
C GLU A 108 18.33 14.63 -7.94
N THR A 109 18.92 13.94 -6.97
CA THR A 109 19.76 12.78 -7.26
C THR A 109 19.12 11.48 -6.77
N TYR A 110 19.35 10.41 -7.53
CA TYR A 110 18.90 9.08 -7.18
C TYR A 110 19.37 8.63 -5.80
N ARG A 111 20.65 8.89 -5.48
CA ARG A 111 21.27 8.48 -4.22
C ARG A 111 20.63 9.16 -3.02
N GLU A 112 20.37 10.45 -3.11
CA GLU A 112 19.74 11.21 -2.02
C GLU A 112 18.27 10.82 -1.85
N LEU A 113 17.52 10.66 -2.94
CA LEU A 113 16.11 10.22 -2.86
C LEU A 113 15.98 8.84 -2.25
N THR A 114 16.81 7.87 -2.67
CA THR A 114 16.76 6.50 -2.15
C THR A 114 17.26 6.37 -0.70
N ALA A 115 17.93 7.40 -0.17
CA ALA A 115 18.28 7.48 1.25
C ALA A 115 17.08 7.86 2.14
N LEU A 116 16.01 8.43 1.56
CA LEU A 116 14.83 8.84 2.32
C LEU A 116 13.94 7.63 2.69
N PRO A 117 13.38 7.59 3.91
CA PRO A 117 12.50 6.51 4.34
C PRO A 117 11.33 6.27 3.39
N GLY A 118 11.16 5.02 2.95
CA GLY A 118 10.05 4.61 2.09
C GLY A 118 10.20 4.95 0.60
N ILE A 119 11.30 5.60 0.20
CA ILE A 119 11.63 5.85 -1.22
C ILE A 119 12.63 4.78 -1.69
N GLY A 120 12.16 3.86 -2.53
CA GLY A 120 13.02 2.88 -3.21
C GLY A 120 13.24 3.21 -4.69
N ASP A 121 13.93 2.33 -5.41
CA ASP A 121 14.29 2.47 -6.82
C ASP A 121 13.13 2.92 -7.74
N TYR A 122 11.94 2.37 -7.51
CA TYR A 122 10.72 2.72 -8.24
C TYR A 122 10.31 4.17 -7.99
N THR A 123 10.12 4.55 -6.72
CA THR A 123 9.64 5.87 -6.34
C THR A 123 10.65 6.94 -6.71
N ALA A 124 11.95 6.68 -6.54
CA ALA A 124 13.01 7.59 -6.98
C ALA A 124 12.96 7.79 -8.50
N GLY A 125 12.82 6.72 -9.28
CA GLY A 125 12.66 6.82 -10.74
C GLY A 125 11.41 7.61 -11.14
N ALA A 126 10.28 7.39 -10.45
CA ALA A 126 9.05 8.12 -10.70
C ALA A 126 9.20 9.62 -10.41
N ILE A 127 9.73 10.01 -9.25
CA ILE A 127 9.97 11.42 -8.89
C ILE A 127 10.92 12.08 -9.90
N LEU A 128 12.09 11.49 -10.13
CA LEU A 128 13.12 12.08 -11.00
C LEU A 128 12.65 12.22 -12.44
N SER A 129 11.93 11.24 -12.97
CA SER A 129 11.47 11.29 -14.36
C SER A 129 10.25 12.20 -14.56
N ILE A 130 9.27 12.16 -13.65
CA ILE A 130 8.01 12.88 -13.80
C ILE A 130 8.17 14.35 -13.40
N ALA A 131 8.81 14.61 -12.26
CA ALA A 131 8.89 15.96 -11.70
C ALA A 131 10.16 16.71 -12.10
N PHE A 132 11.27 16.00 -12.35
CA PHE A 132 12.56 16.61 -12.69
C PHE A 132 13.02 16.33 -14.12
N GLY A 133 12.24 15.59 -14.93
CA GLY A 133 12.56 15.33 -16.33
C GLY A 133 13.83 14.49 -16.55
N GLN A 134 14.33 13.78 -15.54
CA GLN A 134 15.54 12.99 -15.65
C GLN A 134 15.25 11.57 -16.14
N ALA A 135 16.11 11.02 -16.99
CA ALA A 135 15.99 9.67 -17.54
C ALA A 135 16.34 8.58 -16.52
N VAL A 136 15.48 8.40 -15.51
CA VAL A 136 15.58 7.35 -14.50
C VAL A 136 14.37 6.41 -14.60
N PRO A 137 14.56 5.10 -14.76
CA PRO A 137 13.45 4.19 -14.98
C PRO A 137 12.64 3.93 -13.69
N ALA A 138 11.31 3.96 -13.80
CA ALA A 138 10.38 3.62 -12.73
C ALA A 138 9.79 2.21 -12.96
N VAL A 139 10.46 1.17 -12.46
CA VAL A 139 10.12 -0.23 -12.75
C VAL A 139 9.30 -0.86 -11.62
N ASP A 140 7.99 -1.00 -11.83
CA ASP A 140 7.07 -1.73 -10.95
C ASP A 140 6.68 -3.12 -11.51
N GLY A 141 5.68 -3.77 -10.89
CA GLY A 141 5.17 -5.05 -11.37
C GLY A 141 4.45 -4.99 -12.72
N ASN A 142 3.99 -3.82 -13.16
CA ASN A 142 3.44 -3.62 -14.50
C ASN A 142 4.56 -3.56 -15.54
N VAL A 143 5.59 -2.76 -15.29
CA VAL A 143 6.75 -2.65 -16.17
C VAL A 143 7.50 -3.98 -16.27
N LEU A 144 7.69 -4.72 -15.18
CA LEU A 144 8.31 -6.06 -15.22
C LEU A 144 7.52 -7.04 -16.10
N ARG A 145 6.18 -6.99 -16.05
CA ARG A 145 5.32 -7.82 -16.91
C ARG A 145 5.43 -7.40 -18.37
N LEU A 146 5.40 -6.10 -18.66
CA LEU A 146 5.57 -5.57 -20.01
C LEU A 146 6.91 -6.00 -20.59
N ALA A 147 8.01 -5.75 -19.86
CA ALA A 147 9.35 -6.09 -20.28
C ALA A 147 9.47 -7.60 -20.55
N ALA A 148 9.00 -8.45 -19.63
CA ALA A 148 9.04 -9.90 -19.82
C ALA A 148 8.22 -10.37 -21.03
N ARG A 149 7.03 -9.81 -21.26
CA ARG A 149 6.18 -10.20 -22.40
C ARG A 149 6.74 -9.71 -23.73
N ILE A 150 7.18 -8.45 -23.80
CA ILE A 150 7.72 -7.87 -25.03
C ILE A 150 8.97 -8.64 -25.48
N THR A 151 9.85 -9.01 -24.54
CA THR A 151 11.10 -9.72 -24.85
C THR A 151 10.98 -11.24 -24.81
N GLY A 152 9.84 -11.80 -24.42
CA GLY A 152 9.68 -13.24 -24.20
C GLY A 152 10.50 -13.80 -23.03
N SER A 153 11.07 -12.95 -22.19
CA SER A 153 11.99 -13.36 -21.12
C SER A 153 11.31 -14.25 -20.06
N ARG A 154 11.95 -15.39 -19.78
CA ARG A 154 11.52 -16.36 -18.76
C ARG A 154 12.24 -16.18 -17.41
N LEU A 155 12.99 -15.09 -17.24
CA LEU A 155 13.59 -14.77 -15.95
C LEU A 155 12.51 -14.53 -14.91
N ASP A 156 12.70 -15.09 -13.71
CA ASP A 156 11.80 -14.85 -12.59
C ASP A 156 11.86 -13.38 -12.17
N VAL A 157 10.74 -12.66 -12.31
CA VAL A 157 10.66 -11.23 -11.98
C VAL A 157 10.63 -10.95 -10.48
N LEU A 158 10.53 -11.98 -9.64
CA LEU A 158 10.62 -11.86 -8.17
C LEU A 158 12.07 -11.97 -7.67
N ASP A 159 12.98 -12.54 -8.46
CA ASP A 159 14.40 -12.64 -8.10
C ASP A 159 15.09 -11.27 -8.15
N ALA A 160 15.88 -10.96 -7.12
CA ALA A 160 16.50 -9.64 -6.96
C ALA A 160 17.56 -9.35 -8.03
N LYS A 161 18.31 -10.36 -8.48
CA LYS A 161 19.30 -10.21 -9.56
C LYS A 161 18.60 -9.95 -10.89
N ASN A 162 17.56 -10.72 -11.21
CA ASN A 162 16.78 -10.54 -12.42
C ASN A 162 16.08 -9.17 -12.46
N ARG A 163 15.56 -8.68 -11.34
CA ARG A 163 14.98 -7.32 -11.27
C ARG A 163 15.97 -6.23 -11.67
N LYS A 164 17.26 -6.37 -11.32
CA LYS A 164 18.31 -5.44 -11.77
C LYS A 164 18.53 -5.53 -13.29
N ILE A 165 18.49 -6.74 -13.86
CA ILE A 165 18.58 -6.96 -15.31
C ILE A 165 17.42 -6.26 -16.03
N PHE A 166 16.17 -6.49 -15.62
CA PHE A 166 15.01 -5.80 -16.18
C PHE A 166 15.12 -4.29 -16.05
N ARG A 167 15.58 -3.78 -14.90
CA ARG A 167 15.82 -2.35 -14.71
C ARG A 167 16.85 -1.80 -15.70
N SER A 168 17.94 -2.51 -15.95
CA SER A 168 18.95 -2.15 -16.95
C SER A 168 18.36 -2.08 -18.35
N TRP A 169 17.56 -3.08 -18.74
CA TRP A 169 16.92 -3.09 -20.05
C TRP A 169 15.97 -1.91 -20.23
N MET A 170 15.17 -1.60 -19.21
CA MET A 170 14.24 -0.47 -19.26
C MET A 170 14.97 0.87 -19.25
N ALA A 171 16.12 0.98 -18.57
CA ALA A 171 16.97 2.17 -18.63
C ALA A 171 17.49 2.39 -20.05
N ALA A 172 18.01 1.34 -20.69
CA ALA A 172 18.57 1.40 -22.04
C ALA A 172 17.53 1.71 -23.13
N ALA A 173 16.26 1.37 -22.89
CA ALA A 173 15.14 1.61 -23.81
C ALA A 173 14.38 2.92 -23.54
N MET A 174 14.70 3.62 -22.45
CA MET A 174 13.95 4.79 -21.99
C MET A 174 14.11 5.97 -22.96
N SER A 175 13.02 6.69 -23.22
CA SER A 175 13.08 7.99 -23.90
C SER A 175 13.89 8.98 -23.08
N GLN A 176 14.94 9.54 -23.67
CA GLN A 176 15.75 10.58 -23.05
C GLN A 176 15.06 11.96 -23.10
N GLU A 177 14.20 12.18 -24.09
CA GLU A 177 13.50 13.44 -24.31
C GLU A 177 12.24 13.57 -23.45
N ARG A 178 11.51 12.47 -23.26
CA ARG A 178 10.23 12.44 -22.53
C ARG A 178 10.20 11.36 -21.43
N PRO A 179 11.16 11.34 -20.49
CA PRO A 179 11.32 10.24 -19.55
C PRO A 179 10.12 10.04 -18.60
N GLY A 180 9.55 11.14 -18.09
CA GLY A 180 8.36 11.09 -17.24
C GLY A 180 7.13 10.51 -17.95
N ALA A 181 6.85 11.00 -19.16
CA ALA A 181 5.76 10.49 -19.98
C ALA A 181 5.97 9.02 -20.36
N TYR A 182 7.21 8.62 -20.68
CA TYR A 182 7.54 7.23 -20.98
C TYR A 182 7.26 6.30 -19.79
N ASN A 183 7.70 6.66 -18.58
CA ASN A 183 7.42 5.88 -17.37
C ASN A 183 5.91 5.78 -17.09
N GLN A 184 5.18 6.90 -17.18
CA GLN A 184 3.73 6.91 -16.97
C GLN A 184 2.97 6.12 -18.05
N ALA A 185 3.46 6.14 -19.29
CA ALA A 185 2.89 5.36 -20.39
C ALA A 185 3.05 3.86 -20.16
N LEU A 186 4.20 3.41 -19.66
CA LEU A 186 4.40 2.01 -19.27
C LEU A 186 3.44 1.59 -18.15
N MET A 187 3.25 2.46 -17.15
CA MET A 187 2.30 2.20 -16.05
C MET A 187 0.87 2.08 -16.58
N ASP A 188 0.44 3.01 -17.45
CA ASP A 188 -0.90 3.01 -18.03
C ASP A 188 -1.10 1.79 -18.94
N LEU A 189 -0.16 1.52 -19.85
CA LEU A 189 -0.22 0.37 -20.74
C LEU A 189 -0.33 -0.95 -19.97
N GLY A 190 0.46 -1.12 -18.90
CA GLY A 190 0.37 -2.30 -18.06
C GLY A 190 -0.96 -2.38 -17.31
N ALA A 191 -1.50 -1.26 -16.86
CA ALA A 191 -2.73 -1.22 -16.09
C ALA A 191 -4.01 -1.44 -16.93
N THR A 192 -4.02 -1.02 -18.20
CA THR A 192 -5.26 -0.98 -19.01
C THR A 192 -5.24 -1.91 -20.23
N VAL A 193 -4.06 -2.26 -20.77
CA VAL A 193 -3.93 -3.03 -22.02
C VAL A 193 -3.26 -4.38 -21.76
N CYS A 194 -2.03 -4.36 -21.23
CA CYS A 194 -1.25 -5.56 -20.96
C CYS A 194 -1.60 -6.13 -19.58
N LEU A 195 -2.82 -6.65 -19.46
CA LEU A 195 -3.42 -7.06 -18.18
C LEU A 195 -2.72 -8.30 -17.57
N PRO A 196 -2.57 -8.35 -16.23
CA PRO A 196 -1.96 -9.49 -15.54
C PRO A 196 -2.90 -10.69 -15.39
N SER A 197 -4.20 -10.47 -15.43
CA SER A 197 -5.25 -11.48 -15.30
C SER A 197 -6.28 -11.23 -16.40
N GLY A 198 -6.77 -12.30 -17.03
CA GLY A 198 -7.56 -12.21 -18.24
C GLY A 198 -6.71 -12.07 -19.51
N ALA A 199 -7.36 -12.00 -20.67
CA ALA A 199 -6.69 -11.83 -21.94
C ALA A 199 -6.18 -10.38 -22.08
N PRO A 200 -4.88 -10.15 -22.34
CA PRO A 200 -4.38 -8.81 -22.65
C PRO A 200 -4.99 -8.31 -23.96
N LEU A 201 -5.22 -7.00 -24.04
CA LEU A 201 -5.80 -6.33 -25.22
C LEU A 201 -4.71 -6.10 -26.28
N CYS A 202 -4.13 -7.18 -26.82
CA CYS A 202 -2.98 -7.09 -27.71
C CYS A 202 -3.24 -6.33 -29.03
N GLY A 203 -4.51 -6.17 -29.44
CA GLY A 203 -4.89 -5.36 -30.60
C GLY A 203 -4.68 -3.85 -30.38
N ASP A 204 -4.81 -3.39 -29.14
CA ASP A 204 -4.68 -1.98 -28.75
C ASP A 204 -3.27 -1.64 -28.23
N CYS A 205 -2.34 -2.60 -28.31
CA CYS A 205 -1.03 -2.48 -27.70
C CYS A 205 -0.01 -1.87 -28.70
N PRO A 206 0.68 -0.77 -28.35
CA PRO A 206 1.71 -0.17 -29.20
C PRO A 206 2.94 -1.06 -29.40
N ALA A 207 3.11 -2.08 -28.56
CA ALA A 207 4.15 -3.10 -28.73
C ALA A 207 3.71 -4.28 -29.60
N GLY A 208 2.50 -4.23 -30.17
CA GLY A 208 1.82 -5.36 -30.76
C GLY A 208 2.65 -6.11 -31.80
N ASP A 209 3.32 -5.39 -32.70
CA ASP A 209 3.95 -5.99 -33.87
C ASP A 209 5.28 -6.69 -33.55
N PHE A 210 5.95 -6.27 -32.48
CA PHE A 210 7.26 -6.78 -32.07
C PHE A 210 7.26 -7.49 -30.71
N CYS A 211 6.10 -7.64 -30.06
CA CYS A 211 5.99 -8.36 -28.79
C CYS A 211 6.12 -9.87 -29.00
N ILE A 212 7.22 -10.46 -28.52
CA ILE A 212 7.48 -11.90 -28.63
C ILE A 212 6.37 -12.72 -28.00
N ALA A 213 5.88 -12.33 -26.82
CA ALA A 213 4.81 -13.09 -26.17
C ALA A 213 3.50 -13.09 -26.96
N ARG A 214 3.24 -12.07 -27.78
CA ARG A 214 2.08 -12.05 -28.69
C ARG A 214 2.30 -13.01 -29.86
N GLN A 215 3.46 -12.94 -30.49
CA GLN A 215 3.83 -13.79 -31.63
C GLN A 215 3.80 -15.29 -31.25
N GLU A 216 4.25 -15.63 -30.04
CA GLU A 216 4.30 -17.01 -29.53
C GLU A 216 3.04 -17.45 -28.76
N GLY A 217 2.06 -16.57 -28.55
CA GLY A 217 0.88 -16.86 -27.72
C GLY A 217 1.22 -17.26 -26.28
N CYS A 218 2.28 -16.69 -25.69
CA CYS A 218 2.79 -17.09 -24.37
C CYS A 218 2.51 -16.06 -23.24
N GLN A 219 1.67 -15.05 -23.48
CA GLN A 219 1.35 -13.98 -22.52
C GLN A 219 0.81 -14.50 -21.19
N ALA A 220 0.04 -15.60 -21.19
CA ALA A 220 -0.51 -16.21 -19.97
C ALA A 220 0.56 -16.88 -19.09
N ARG A 221 1.72 -17.23 -19.67
CA ARG A 221 2.85 -17.85 -18.98
C ARG A 221 3.89 -16.84 -18.49
N LEU A 222 3.72 -15.55 -18.82
CA LEU A 222 4.65 -14.47 -18.53
C LEU A 222 3.98 -13.33 -17.75
N PRO A 223 4.69 -12.72 -16.78
CA PRO A 223 6.06 -13.02 -16.38
C PRO A 223 6.16 -14.28 -15.52
N VAL A 224 7.32 -14.95 -15.56
CA VAL A 224 7.64 -16.02 -14.62
C VAL A 224 7.75 -15.44 -13.22
N ARG A 225 7.10 -16.08 -12.25
CA ARG A 225 7.11 -15.69 -10.83
C ARG A 225 7.32 -16.94 -9.99
N SER A 226 8.32 -16.93 -9.11
CA SER A 226 8.43 -17.99 -8.11
C SER A 226 7.14 -18.13 -7.27
N PRO A 227 6.79 -19.36 -6.83
CA PRO A 227 5.63 -19.59 -5.98
C PRO A 227 5.66 -18.71 -4.74
N LYS A 228 4.48 -18.19 -4.35
CA LYS A 228 4.35 -17.47 -3.09
C LYS A 228 4.56 -18.45 -1.94
N ARG A 229 5.33 -18.04 -0.93
CA ARG A 229 5.43 -18.78 0.34
C ARG A 229 4.04 -18.90 0.98
N GLU A 230 3.79 -20.03 1.62
CA GLU A 230 2.58 -20.23 2.39
C GLU A 230 2.49 -19.18 3.52
N LYS A 231 1.29 -18.65 3.73
CA LYS A 231 1.06 -17.61 4.74
C LYS A 231 1.00 -18.27 6.10
N ARG A 232 1.69 -17.69 7.09
CA ARG A 232 1.53 -18.11 8.48
C ARG A 232 0.08 -17.87 8.91
N THR A 233 -0.54 -18.85 9.55
CA THR A 233 -1.87 -18.67 10.18
C THR A 233 -1.67 -18.39 11.66
N GLU A 234 -2.33 -17.35 12.16
CA GLU A 234 -2.36 -17.00 13.58
C GLU A 234 -3.82 -17.04 14.04
N HIS A 235 -4.05 -17.76 15.13
CA HIS A 235 -5.33 -17.76 15.82
C HIS A 235 -5.31 -16.71 16.92
N LEU A 236 -6.37 -15.91 17.02
CA LEU A 236 -6.50 -14.88 18.05
C LEU A 236 -7.86 -14.96 18.73
N THR A 237 -7.89 -14.69 20.03
CA THR A 237 -9.12 -14.44 20.78
C THR A 237 -9.23 -12.95 21.05
N VAL A 238 -10.22 -12.29 20.44
CA VAL A 238 -10.47 -10.85 20.49
C VAL A 238 -11.61 -10.56 21.46
N PHE A 239 -11.46 -9.52 22.28
CA PHE A 239 -12.43 -9.15 23.30
C PHE A 239 -13.02 -7.78 23.01
N LEU A 240 -14.34 -7.75 22.79
CA LEU A 240 -15.13 -6.52 22.65
C LEU A 240 -15.74 -6.24 24.02
N LEU A 241 -14.93 -5.58 24.85
CA LEU A 241 -15.29 -5.27 26.22
C LEU A 241 -16.07 -3.97 26.27
N ARG A 242 -17.29 -4.02 26.83
CA ARG A 242 -18.19 -2.88 26.95
C ARG A 242 -18.34 -2.46 28.41
N ARG A 243 -18.29 -1.15 28.62
CA ARG A 243 -18.65 -0.51 29.89
C ARG A 243 -19.57 0.67 29.56
N GLY A 244 -20.88 0.45 29.71
CA GLY A 244 -21.88 1.37 29.18
C GLY A 244 -21.75 1.53 27.66
N ALA A 245 -21.64 2.77 27.19
CA ALA A 245 -21.43 3.12 25.77
C ALA A 245 -19.96 3.02 25.32
N ALA A 246 -19.01 2.89 26.25
CA ALA A 246 -17.59 2.82 25.93
C ALA A 246 -17.15 1.39 25.64
N ALA A 247 -16.20 1.26 24.71
CA ALA A 247 -15.51 0.00 24.43
C ALA A 247 -14.02 0.14 24.70
N ALA A 248 -13.41 -0.92 25.25
CA ALA A 248 -11.96 -0.93 25.50
C ALA A 248 -11.18 -1.09 24.20
N LEU A 249 -10.17 -0.24 24.03
CA LEU A 249 -9.19 -0.28 22.97
C LEU A 249 -7.78 -0.15 23.56
N ARG A 250 -6.78 -0.64 22.85
CA ARG A 250 -5.37 -0.38 23.16
C ARG A 250 -4.62 -0.01 21.90
N GLN A 251 -3.52 0.71 22.05
CA GLN A 251 -2.65 1.05 20.92
C GLN A 251 -1.60 -0.04 20.73
N ARG A 252 -1.39 -0.46 19.48
CA ARG A 252 -0.32 -1.40 19.13
C ARG A 252 1.05 -0.74 19.27
N PRO A 253 2.11 -1.50 19.61
CA PRO A 253 3.48 -0.98 19.62
C PRO A 253 3.86 -0.29 18.31
N ASP A 254 4.86 0.60 18.36
CA ASP A 254 5.34 1.36 17.19
C ASP A 254 6.08 0.52 16.13
N THR A 255 6.25 -0.78 16.39
CA THR A 255 6.91 -1.73 15.49
C THR A 255 6.06 -2.98 15.27
N GLY A 256 6.30 -3.67 14.16
CA GLY A 256 5.57 -4.87 13.78
C GLY A 256 4.28 -4.62 12.99
N LEU A 257 3.46 -5.67 12.90
CA LEU A 257 2.22 -5.66 12.13
C LEU A 257 1.23 -4.63 12.70
N LEU A 258 0.65 -3.79 11.85
CA LEU A 258 -0.32 -2.75 12.21
C LEU A 258 0.19 -1.77 13.30
N ALA A 259 1.50 -1.56 13.38
CA ALA A 259 2.13 -0.72 14.39
C ALA A 259 1.48 0.67 14.55
N GLY A 260 1.33 1.11 15.79
CA GLY A 260 0.75 2.41 16.18
C GLY A 260 -0.76 2.55 15.96
N LEU A 261 -1.46 1.54 15.42
CA LEU A 261 -2.91 1.57 15.25
C LEU A 261 -3.64 1.11 16.51
N TRP A 262 -4.92 1.47 16.60
CA TRP A 262 -5.80 1.06 17.68
C TRP A 262 -6.41 -0.31 17.39
N GLU A 263 -6.60 -1.10 18.43
CA GLU A 263 -7.18 -2.44 18.34
C GLU A 263 -8.01 -2.80 19.56
N TYR A 264 -8.84 -3.83 19.40
CA TYR A 264 -9.51 -4.49 20.51
C TYR A 264 -8.50 -5.37 21.29
N PRO A 265 -8.57 -5.41 22.63
CA PRO A 265 -7.77 -6.32 23.43
C PRO A 265 -7.88 -7.76 22.93
N HIS A 266 -6.75 -8.43 22.76
CA HIS A 266 -6.73 -9.82 22.29
C HIS A 266 -5.51 -10.58 22.79
N VAL A 267 -5.61 -11.90 22.74
CA VAL A 267 -4.53 -12.86 23.03
C VAL A 267 -4.37 -13.88 21.91
N PRO A 268 -3.20 -14.51 21.76
CA PRO A 268 -3.01 -15.64 20.86
C PRO A 268 -3.90 -16.85 21.25
N GLY A 269 -4.28 -17.63 20.25
CA GLY A 269 -5.06 -18.86 20.40
C GLY A 269 -6.57 -18.67 20.30
N THR A 270 -7.29 -19.78 20.37
CA THR A 270 -8.76 -19.83 20.34
C THR A 270 -9.25 -20.27 21.70
N LEU A 271 -9.53 -19.32 22.59
CA LEU A 271 -9.96 -19.60 23.94
C LEU A 271 -11.44 -20.04 23.96
N THR A 272 -11.73 -20.99 24.84
CA THR A 272 -13.08 -21.26 25.32
C THR A 272 -13.59 -20.10 26.18
N GLU A 273 -14.89 -20.05 26.44
CA GLU A 273 -15.49 -18.99 27.27
C GLU A 273 -14.91 -18.99 28.70
N ALA A 274 -14.63 -20.17 29.28
CA ALA A 274 -14.02 -20.30 30.59
C ALA A 274 -12.57 -19.78 30.64
N GLU A 275 -11.76 -20.06 29.62
CA GLU A 275 -10.40 -19.52 29.50
C GLU A 275 -10.41 -18.02 29.23
N ALA A 276 -11.36 -17.56 28.40
CA ALA A 276 -11.59 -16.15 28.13
C ALA A 276 -11.95 -15.40 29.43
N ALA A 277 -12.84 -15.94 30.28
CA ALA A 277 -13.17 -15.37 31.58
C ALA A 277 -11.94 -15.26 32.51
N ARG A 278 -11.07 -16.29 32.54
CA ARG A 278 -9.81 -16.25 33.31
C ARG A 278 -8.86 -15.16 32.79
N GLN A 279 -8.75 -15.03 31.46
CA GLN A 279 -7.94 -13.99 30.84
C GLN A 279 -8.44 -12.58 31.21
N LEU A 280 -9.75 -12.38 31.25
CA LEU A 280 -10.36 -11.11 31.70
C LEU A 280 -9.99 -10.79 33.15
N GLN A 281 -10.09 -11.77 34.05
CA GLN A 281 -9.68 -11.60 35.45
C GLN A 281 -8.20 -11.26 35.59
N MET A 282 -7.32 -11.88 34.79
CA MET A 282 -5.88 -11.56 34.77
C MET A 282 -5.60 -10.13 34.31
N TRP A 283 -6.46 -9.56 33.46
CA TRP A 283 -6.41 -8.16 33.08
C TRP A 283 -7.06 -7.23 34.10
N GLY A 284 -7.66 -7.74 35.18
CA GLY A 284 -8.37 -6.92 36.17
C GLY A 284 -9.73 -6.42 35.68
N VAL A 285 -10.35 -7.13 34.74
CA VAL A 285 -11.74 -6.90 34.29
C VAL A 285 -12.61 -8.11 34.62
N ASN A 286 -13.79 -7.85 35.20
CA ASN A 286 -14.72 -8.89 35.61
C ASN A 286 -15.89 -8.96 34.61
N PRO A 287 -16.11 -10.10 33.93
CA PRO A 287 -17.24 -10.24 33.03
C PRO A 287 -18.56 -10.26 33.81
N THR A 288 -19.49 -9.36 33.46
CA THR A 288 -20.84 -9.31 34.04
C THR A 288 -21.86 -9.96 33.12
N LYS A 289 -21.68 -9.86 31.79
CA LYS A 289 -22.57 -10.48 30.81
C LYS A 289 -21.89 -10.80 29.48
N TRP A 290 -21.93 -12.06 29.08
CA TRP A 290 -21.53 -12.52 27.74
C TRP A 290 -22.69 -12.31 26.78
N ARG A 291 -22.48 -11.47 25.75
CA ARG A 291 -23.54 -11.08 24.81
C ARG A 291 -23.52 -11.94 23.55
N LYS A 292 -22.34 -12.13 22.98
CA LYS A 292 -22.19 -12.76 21.66
C LYS A 292 -20.80 -13.37 21.49
N LYS A 293 -20.74 -14.49 20.78
CA LYS A 293 -19.52 -15.05 20.22
C LYS A 293 -19.56 -14.91 18.70
N LEU A 294 -18.46 -14.48 18.09
CA LEU A 294 -18.37 -14.33 16.65
C LEU A 294 -17.00 -14.79 16.14
N SER A 295 -16.89 -15.00 14.84
CA SER A 295 -15.62 -15.29 14.18
C SER A 295 -15.37 -14.34 13.04
N ALA A 296 -14.11 -13.93 12.88
CA ALA A 296 -13.65 -13.09 11.79
C ALA A 296 -12.37 -13.66 11.20
N ARG A 297 -12.17 -13.49 9.90
CA ARG A 297 -10.94 -13.87 9.22
C ARG A 297 -10.41 -12.67 8.48
N HIS A 298 -9.14 -12.36 8.66
CA HIS A 298 -8.47 -11.30 7.91
C HIS A 298 -7.19 -11.80 7.27
N ILE A 299 -6.95 -11.37 6.03
CA ILE A 299 -5.83 -11.86 5.22
C ILE A 299 -4.89 -10.70 4.92
N PHE A 300 -3.68 -10.78 5.47
CA PHE A 300 -2.56 -9.94 5.09
C PHE A 300 -1.72 -10.62 3.99
N THR A 301 -0.68 -9.93 3.54
CA THR A 301 0.22 -10.45 2.51
C THR A 301 1.05 -11.64 3.00
N HIS A 302 1.50 -11.63 4.26
CA HIS A 302 2.39 -12.64 4.84
C HIS A 302 1.75 -13.46 5.98
N VAL A 303 0.61 -13.02 6.51
CA VAL A 303 -0.07 -13.68 7.64
C VAL A 303 -1.57 -13.70 7.41
N ARG A 304 -2.24 -14.71 7.95
CA ARG A 304 -3.69 -14.84 8.03
C ARG A 304 -4.09 -14.86 9.50
N TRP A 305 -5.01 -14.00 9.88
CA TRP A 305 -5.63 -14.01 11.20
C TRP A 305 -6.95 -14.76 11.14
N GLU A 306 -7.10 -15.73 12.02
CA GLU A 306 -8.35 -16.41 12.33
C GLU A 306 -8.76 -16.05 13.75
N MET A 307 -9.82 -15.25 13.87
CA MET A 307 -10.17 -14.58 15.11
C MET A 307 -11.47 -15.11 15.65
N THR A 308 -11.47 -15.46 16.94
CA THR A 308 -12.67 -15.72 17.73
C THR A 308 -12.93 -14.51 18.63
N GLY A 309 -14.09 -13.89 18.50
CA GLY A 309 -14.48 -12.72 19.28
C GLY A 309 -15.48 -13.04 20.36
N TYR A 310 -15.34 -12.36 21.50
CA TYR A 310 -16.35 -12.33 22.56
C TYR A 310 -16.79 -10.89 22.80
N VAL A 311 -18.10 -10.64 22.74
CA VAL A 311 -18.73 -9.38 23.16
C VAL A 311 -19.18 -9.53 24.60
N VAL A 312 -18.60 -8.73 25.49
CA VAL A 312 -18.75 -8.92 26.93
C VAL A 312 -18.95 -7.58 27.62
N GLU A 313 -19.97 -7.47 28.46
CA GLU A 313 -20.08 -6.39 29.44
C GLU A 313 -19.19 -6.71 30.63
N VAL A 314 -18.42 -5.71 31.09
CA VAL A 314 -17.45 -5.91 32.15
C VAL A 314 -17.47 -4.77 33.17
N ASP A 315 -17.07 -5.11 34.39
CA ASP A 315 -16.63 -4.17 35.41
C ASP A 315 -15.09 -4.14 35.49
N GLY A 316 -14.55 -3.01 35.95
CA GLY A 316 -13.10 -2.77 36.00
C GLY A 316 -12.59 -1.96 34.81
N LEU A 317 -11.39 -1.43 34.94
CA LEU A 317 -10.75 -0.59 33.91
C LEU A 317 -9.76 -1.37 33.04
N GLY A 318 -9.27 -2.51 33.52
CA GLY A 318 -8.21 -3.24 32.85
C GLY A 318 -6.83 -2.61 33.06
N PRO A 319 -5.85 -2.99 32.23
CA PRO A 319 -4.55 -2.36 32.13
C PRO A 319 -4.63 -0.83 31.89
N GLY A 320 -3.70 -0.07 32.47
CA GLY A 320 -3.72 1.39 32.42
C GLY A 320 -3.43 2.03 31.06
N ASP A 321 -2.95 1.24 30.08
CA ASP A 321 -2.73 1.65 28.70
C ASP A 321 -3.98 1.46 27.82
N TRP A 322 -5.09 1.03 28.39
CA TRP A 322 -6.37 0.91 27.68
C TRP A 322 -7.11 2.24 27.64
N LEU A 323 -7.72 2.51 26.50
CA LEU A 323 -8.66 3.60 26.29
C LEU A 323 -10.08 3.05 26.24
N TRP A 324 -10.93 3.53 27.14
CA TRP A 324 -12.37 3.32 27.08
C TRP A 324 -13.00 4.39 26.20
N ALA A 325 -13.24 4.06 24.94
CA ALA A 325 -13.68 5.02 23.94
C ALA A 325 -15.17 4.82 23.59
N GLU A 326 -15.95 5.91 23.67
CA GLU A 326 -17.31 5.99 23.14
C GLU A 326 -17.32 6.11 21.60
N ALA A 327 -18.49 5.96 20.98
CA ALA A 327 -18.66 5.98 19.52
C ALA A 327 -17.91 7.13 18.83
N GLN A 328 -18.13 8.37 19.28
CA GLN A 328 -17.51 9.56 18.68
C GLN A 328 -15.98 9.59 18.84
N GLN A 329 -15.45 9.03 19.92
CA GLN A 329 -14.01 8.92 20.11
C GLN A 329 -13.44 7.85 19.17
N ARG A 330 -14.08 6.67 19.10
CA ARG A 330 -13.64 5.57 18.23
C ARG A 330 -13.63 5.97 16.75
N GLU A 331 -14.56 6.82 16.32
CA GLU A 331 -14.58 7.38 14.97
C GLU A 331 -13.35 8.21 14.62
N ARG A 332 -12.61 8.73 15.61
CA ARG A 332 -11.36 9.50 15.41
C ARG A 332 -10.12 8.62 15.47
N LEU A 333 -10.22 7.45 16.11
CA LEU A 333 -9.12 6.49 16.21
C LEU A 333 -8.96 5.72 14.90
N ALA A 334 -7.72 5.40 14.55
CA ALA A 334 -7.41 4.58 13.38
C ALA A 334 -7.49 3.10 13.74
N ILE A 335 -8.63 2.46 13.46
CA ILE A 335 -8.88 1.05 13.73
C ILE A 335 -8.80 0.30 12.39
N PRO A 336 -7.88 -0.68 12.22
CA PRO A 336 -7.67 -1.32 10.93
C PRO A 336 -8.86 -2.19 10.54
N SER A 337 -9.10 -2.33 9.23
CA SER A 337 -10.15 -3.20 8.67
C SER A 337 -10.01 -4.68 9.05
N ALA A 338 -8.86 -5.08 9.62
CA ALA A 338 -8.71 -6.35 10.31
C ALA A 338 -9.78 -6.58 11.39
N PHE A 339 -10.27 -5.51 12.01
CA PHE A 339 -11.30 -5.56 13.03
C PHE A 339 -12.67 -5.05 12.58
N GLU A 340 -12.90 -4.84 11.27
CA GLU A 340 -14.15 -4.24 10.76
C GLU A 340 -15.42 -4.95 11.26
N LYS A 341 -15.40 -6.30 11.25
CA LYS A 341 -16.54 -7.09 11.76
C LYS A 341 -16.78 -6.84 13.24
N PHE A 342 -15.74 -6.65 14.03
CA PHE A 342 -15.85 -6.35 15.46
C PHE A 342 -16.35 -4.91 15.68
N THR A 343 -15.85 -3.95 14.89
CA THR A 343 -16.31 -2.57 14.94
C THR A 343 -17.80 -2.45 14.61
N ALA A 344 -18.30 -3.26 13.67
CA ALA A 344 -19.72 -3.29 13.32
C ALA A 344 -20.61 -3.76 14.50
N GLU A 345 -20.17 -4.76 15.27
CA GLU A 345 -20.92 -5.27 16.43
C GLU A 345 -21.13 -4.23 17.54
N LEU A 346 -20.22 -3.25 17.66
CA LEU A 346 -20.40 -2.16 18.62
C LEU A 346 -21.49 -1.18 18.18
N LYS A 347 -21.69 -1.00 16.87
CA LYS A 347 -22.71 -0.09 16.32
C LYS A 347 -24.12 -0.66 16.38
N GLU A 348 -24.27 -1.99 16.36
CA GLU A 348 -25.58 -2.66 16.41
C GLU A 348 -26.22 -2.64 17.83
N GLY A 349 -25.45 -2.27 18.85
CA GLY A 349 -25.93 -2.20 20.24
C GLY A 349 -25.70 -0.84 20.90
N GLU A 350 -25.46 0.19 20.09
CA GLU A 350 -25.56 1.62 20.44
C GLU A 350 -26.87 2.16 19.88
#